data_AF-A0A8J7Y6E5-F1
#
_entry.id   AF-A0A8J7Y6E5-F1
#
_cell.length_a   1.000
_cell.length_b   1.000
_cell.length_c   1.000
_cell.angle_alpha   90.00
_cell.angle_beta   90.00
_cell.angle_gamma   90.00
#
_symmetry.space_group_name_H-M   'P 1'
#
loop_
_entity.id
_entity.type
_entity.pdbx_description
1 polymer ?
#
loop_
_entity_poly.entity_id
_entity_poly.type
_entity_poly.pdbx_seq_one_letter_code
_entity_poly.pdbx_strand_id
1 'polypeptide(L)'
;YVFKDGTIRFDATDLPLTHFTAREIGVSLEELKNLGYTTDYLGAPLEDDTQVVELRVQDIIISRNAVPYLIRVTRFLDQLLEKHYGLPPFYNVRSGKDLLGHLVIGLAPHTSAGVLGRIIGFVDAKVGYAHPYFHAAKRRNCDGDEDAIIMALDALLNFSVYYLPEKRGGKMDAPLVLTTKIDPREVDKEAHDLDVVSQYPMDLYSSEIVSPSAVHVETVKDRLGTPAQYQGFKVTHPTSDISQGPPESSYKTLGAMKDKISAQLEIARRVRAVDIDDTAERLIKSHFLPDMIGNLRSFSKQGFRCTTCNKRLRRVPLTGVCPRCRGNVILTISKGSIEKYLQISRDLAEKYAISDYVKQRIDLVEHEIELMFHETQKQLHLSDFI
;
A
#
# COMPACT_ATOMS: atom_id res chain seq x y z
N TYR A 1 2.61 -10.72 -13.79
CA TYR A 1 4.05 -10.95 -13.99
C TYR A 1 4.54 -11.86 -12.90
N VAL A 2 5.53 -12.70 -13.21
CA VAL A 2 6.08 -13.67 -12.26
C VAL A 2 6.89 -12.98 -11.16
N PHE A 3 6.76 -13.47 -9.93
CA PHE A 3 7.56 -13.06 -8.78
C PHE A 3 8.75 -14.03 -8.57
N LYS A 4 9.63 -13.72 -7.62
CA LYS A 4 10.89 -14.45 -7.42
C LYS A 4 10.71 -15.93 -7.08
N ASP A 5 9.55 -16.31 -6.55
CA ASP A 5 9.21 -17.66 -6.12
C ASP A 5 8.44 -18.47 -7.17
N GLY A 6 8.26 -17.92 -8.38
CA GLY A 6 7.51 -18.53 -9.48
C GLY A 6 6.02 -18.19 -9.50
N THR A 7 5.48 -17.59 -8.44
CA THR A 7 4.06 -17.22 -8.35
C THR A 7 3.74 -15.92 -9.07
N ILE A 8 2.46 -15.68 -9.36
CA ILE A 8 1.94 -14.43 -9.91
C ILE A 8 1.13 -13.72 -8.85
N ARG A 9 1.55 -12.50 -8.51
CA ARG A 9 0.97 -11.70 -7.42
C ARG A 9 0.21 -10.50 -7.94
N PHE A 10 -0.82 -10.12 -7.21
CA PHE A 10 -1.50 -8.85 -7.32
C PHE A 10 -1.49 -8.17 -5.94
N ASP A 11 -0.83 -7.03 -5.83
CA ASP A 11 -0.72 -6.29 -4.58
C ASP A 11 -1.88 -5.30 -4.44
N ALA A 12 -2.48 -5.24 -3.26
CA ALA A 12 -3.56 -4.32 -2.92
C ALA A 12 -3.42 -3.86 -1.47
N THR A 13 -3.75 -2.59 -1.20
CA THR A 13 -3.90 -2.09 0.17
C THR A 13 -5.02 -2.84 0.86
N ASP A 14 -4.77 -3.33 2.07
CA ASP A 14 -5.74 -4.07 2.84
C ASP A 14 -6.68 -3.13 3.61
N LEU A 15 -7.96 -3.47 3.65
CA LEU A 15 -8.93 -2.77 4.49
C LEU A 15 -9.84 -3.78 5.21
N PRO A 16 -10.09 -3.60 6.50
CA PRO A 16 -10.98 -4.47 7.26
C PRO A 16 -12.44 -4.19 6.92
N LEU A 17 -13.23 -5.26 6.78
CA LEU A 17 -14.67 -5.19 6.59
C LEU A 17 -15.33 -6.37 7.30
N THR A 18 -16.42 -6.13 8.02
CA THR A 18 -17.19 -7.20 8.68
C THR A 18 -18.57 -7.40 8.06
N HIS A 19 -19.08 -6.41 7.34
CA HIS A 19 -20.43 -6.41 6.77
C HIS A 19 -20.43 -5.77 5.39
N PHE A 20 -21.32 -6.22 4.52
CA PHE A 20 -21.47 -5.71 3.16
C PHE A 20 -22.90 -5.95 2.65
N THR A 21 -23.28 -5.30 1.58
CA THR A 21 -24.51 -5.56 0.82
C THR A 21 -24.17 -6.19 -0.53
N ALA A 22 -25.09 -6.98 -1.09
CA ALA A 22 -24.88 -7.59 -2.41
C ALA A 22 -24.63 -6.52 -3.51
N ARG A 23 -25.32 -5.38 -3.38
CA ARG A 23 -25.19 -4.23 -4.27
C ARG A 23 -23.78 -3.65 -4.28
N GLU A 24 -23.20 -3.40 -3.10
CA GLU A 24 -21.85 -2.82 -2.94
C GLU A 24 -20.76 -3.63 -3.63
N ILE A 25 -20.88 -4.96 -3.59
CA ILE A 25 -19.87 -5.87 -4.14
C ILE A 25 -20.22 -6.33 -5.57
N GLY A 26 -21.30 -5.81 -6.14
CA GLY A 26 -21.73 -6.05 -7.52
C GLY A 26 -22.07 -7.51 -7.83
N VAL A 27 -22.72 -8.23 -6.91
CA VAL A 27 -23.19 -9.60 -7.11
C VAL A 27 -24.71 -9.69 -6.97
N SER A 28 -25.33 -10.66 -7.65
CA SER A 28 -26.75 -10.94 -7.47
C SER A 28 -27.03 -11.67 -6.16
N LEU A 29 -28.27 -11.59 -5.68
CA LEU A 29 -28.71 -12.37 -4.51
C LEU A 29 -28.56 -13.88 -4.73
N GLU A 30 -28.80 -14.36 -5.95
CA GLU A 30 -28.62 -15.77 -6.30
C GLU A 30 -27.14 -16.19 -6.23
N GLU A 31 -26.24 -15.38 -6.77
CA GLU A 31 -24.78 -15.59 -6.68
C GLU A 31 -24.35 -15.65 -5.21
N LEU A 32 -24.85 -14.73 -4.38
CA LEU A 32 -24.52 -14.67 -2.95
C LEU A 32 -25.08 -15.86 -2.17
N LYS A 33 -26.31 -16.28 -2.47
CA LYS A 33 -26.93 -17.51 -1.92
C LYS A 33 -26.15 -18.77 -2.31
N ASN A 34 -25.67 -18.87 -3.54
CA ASN A 34 -24.84 -19.97 -4.01
C ASN A 34 -23.47 -20.04 -3.28
N LEU A 35 -22.95 -18.90 -2.83
CA LEU A 35 -21.76 -18.83 -1.98
C LEU A 35 -22.04 -19.23 -0.51
N GLY A 36 -23.31 -19.43 -0.17
CA GLY A 36 -23.81 -19.95 1.10
C GLY A 36 -24.40 -18.90 2.03
N TYR A 37 -24.57 -17.65 1.59
CA TYR A 37 -25.16 -16.57 2.39
C TYR A 37 -26.69 -16.59 2.25
N THR A 38 -27.38 -16.98 3.32
CA THR A 38 -28.84 -17.19 3.28
C THR A 38 -29.63 -16.20 4.12
N THR A 39 -28.99 -15.56 5.10
CA THR A 39 -29.61 -14.58 6.01
C THR A 39 -28.77 -13.31 6.08
N ASP A 40 -29.42 -12.21 6.43
CA ASP A 40 -28.75 -10.96 6.78
C ASP A 40 -28.13 -11.03 8.19
N TYR A 41 -27.45 -9.96 8.60
CA TYR A 41 -26.77 -9.87 9.90
C TYR A 41 -27.72 -9.84 11.12
N LEU A 42 -29.03 -9.65 10.91
CA LEU A 42 -30.07 -9.71 11.94
C LEU A 42 -30.76 -11.08 11.98
N GLY A 43 -30.44 -11.97 11.04
CA GLY A 43 -31.00 -13.31 10.93
C GLY A 43 -32.27 -13.40 10.06
N ALA A 44 -32.68 -12.32 9.39
CA ALA A 44 -33.78 -12.39 8.43
C ALA A 44 -33.33 -13.05 7.12
N PRO A 45 -34.22 -13.76 6.40
CA PRO A 45 -33.90 -14.30 5.08
C PRO A 45 -33.40 -13.22 4.12
N LEU A 46 -32.43 -13.59 3.28
CA LEU A 46 -31.87 -12.69 2.29
C LEU A 46 -32.80 -12.61 1.06
N GLU A 47 -33.48 -11.48 0.89
CA GLU A 47 -34.51 -11.24 -0.12
C GLU A 47 -34.26 -9.96 -0.94
N ASP A 48 -33.48 -9.01 -0.42
CA ASP A 48 -33.19 -7.72 -1.04
C ASP A 48 -31.68 -7.43 -1.11
N ASP A 49 -31.23 -6.77 -2.18
CA ASP A 49 -29.81 -6.50 -2.45
C ASP A 49 -29.18 -5.42 -1.56
N THR A 50 -30.01 -4.68 -0.80
CA THR A 50 -29.60 -3.68 0.20
C THR A 50 -29.51 -4.24 1.61
N GLN A 51 -29.96 -5.49 1.84
CA GLN A 51 -29.77 -6.13 3.14
C GLN A 51 -28.28 -6.29 3.44
N VAL A 52 -27.91 -5.93 4.66
CA VAL A 52 -26.53 -6.02 5.15
C VAL A 52 -26.26 -7.46 5.60
N VAL A 53 -25.21 -8.06 5.07
CA VAL A 53 -24.81 -9.43 5.34
C VAL A 53 -23.49 -9.42 6.10
N GLU A 54 -23.36 -10.29 7.09
CA GLU A 54 -22.11 -10.47 7.84
C GLU A 54 -21.09 -11.26 7.00
N LEU A 55 -19.91 -10.69 6.77
CA LEU A 55 -18.82 -11.28 6.00
C LEU A 55 -18.22 -12.49 6.72
N ARG A 56 -18.14 -13.62 6.03
CA ARG A 56 -17.45 -14.80 6.56
C ARG A 56 -15.96 -14.57 6.61
N VAL A 57 -15.34 -15.14 7.64
CA VAL A 57 -13.94 -14.89 8.03
C VAL A 57 -12.89 -15.05 6.94
N GLN A 58 -13.06 -15.95 5.96
CA GLN A 58 -12.09 -16.17 4.87
C GLN A 58 -12.62 -15.75 3.50
N ASP A 59 -13.77 -15.05 3.46
CA ASP A 59 -14.27 -14.46 2.23
C ASP A 59 -13.67 -13.07 2.05
N ILE A 60 -13.30 -12.76 0.80
CA ILE A 60 -12.67 -11.49 0.44
C ILE A 60 -13.40 -10.83 -0.72
N ILE A 61 -13.38 -9.51 -0.73
CA ILE A 61 -13.93 -8.67 -1.78
C ILE A 61 -12.76 -7.89 -2.37
N ILE A 62 -12.51 -8.06 -3.67
CA ILE A 62 -11.31 -7.54 -4.33
C ILE A 62 -11.62 -6.34 -5.20
N SER A 63 -10.64 -5.46 -5.41
CA SER A 63 -10.79 -4.35 -6.36
C SER A 63 -11.10 -4.86 -7.78
N ARG A 64 -12.01 -4.19 -8.49
CA ARG A 64 -12.25 -4.44 -9.92
C ARG A 64 -10.98 -4.27 -10.76
N ASN A 65 -10.00 -3.51 -10.30
CA ASN A 65 -8.70 -3.37 -10.96
C ASN A 65 -7.90 -4.69 -10.97
N ALA A 66 -8.13 -5.59 -10.01
CA ALA A 66 -7.52 -6.91 -9.97
C ALA A 66 -8.10 -7.85 -11.04
N VAL A 67 -9.38 -7.67 -11.40
CA VAL A 67 -10.13 -8.62 -12.22
C VAL A 67 -9.47 -8.89 -13.58
N PRO A 68 -9.12 -7.87 -14.41
CA PRO A 68 -8.47 -8.14 -15.69
C PRO A 68 -7.13 -8.87 -15.54
N TYR A 69 -6.41 -8.62 -14.43
CA TYR A 69 -5.14 -9.26 -14.14
C TYR A 69 -5.34 -10.73 -13.75
N LEU A 70 -6.26 -11.02 -12.82
CA LEU A 70 -6.57 -12.37 -12.39
C LEU A 70 -7.15 -13.23 -13.52
N ILE A 71 -7.98 -12.67 -14.41
CA ILE A 71 -8.46 -13.39 -15.61
C ILE A 71 -7.29 -13.81 -16.52
N ARG A 72 -6.24 -12.98 -16.65
CA ARG A 72 -5.04 -13.37 -17.40
C ARG A 72 -4.28 -14.48 -16.71
N VAL A 73 -4.23 -14.47 -15.37
CA VAL A 73 -3.61 -15.54 -14.57
C VAL A 73 -4.36 -16.86 -14.76
N THR A 74 -5.69 -16.87 -14.61
CA THR A 74 -6.48 -18.10 -14.77
C THR A 74 -6.36 -18.69 -16.18
N ARG A 75 -6.38 -17.85 -17.22
CA ARG A 75 -6.14 -18.30 -18.61
C ARG A 75 -4.75 -18.86 -18.82
N PHE A 76 -3.74 -18.28 -18.18
CA PHE A 76 -2.38 -18.82 -18.21
C PHE A 76 -2.34 -20.20 -17.54
N LEU A 77 -2.98 -20.38 -16.39
CA LEU A 77 -3.02 -21.66 -15.68
C LEU A 77 -3.77 -22.72 -16.46
N ASP A 78 -4.91 -22.39 -17.07
CA ASP A 78 -5.64 -23.31 -17.94
C ASP A 78 -4.80 -23.75 -19.14
N GLN A 79 -4.11 -22.81 -19.80
CA GLN A 79 -3.19 -23.16 -20.89
C GLN A 79 -1.99 -23.98 -20.43
N LEU A 80 -1.49 -23.72 -19.22
CA LEU A 80 -0.40 -24.49 -18.62
C LEU A 80 -0.85 -25.94 -18.35
N LEU A 81 -2.04 -26.12 -17.78
CA LEU A 81 -2.64 -27.44 -17.58
C LEU A 81 -2.81 -28.19 -18.89
N GLU A 82 -3.43 -27.58 -19.90
CA GLU A 82 -3.72 -28.24 -21.17
C GLU A 82 -2.44 -28.52 -21.98
N LYS A 83 -1.60 -27.51 -22.19
CA LYS A 83 -0.49 -27.58 -23.15
C LYS A 83 0.77 -28.21 -22.56
N HIS A 84 0.99 -28.06 -21.26
CA HIS A 84 2.21 -28.56 -20.62
C HIS A 84 1.96 -29.84 -19.83
N TYR A 85 0.89 -29.88 -19.03
CA TYR A 85 0.59 -31.04 -18.18
C TYR A 85 -0.37 -32.06 -18.80
N GLY A 86 -1.01 -31.74 -19.93
CA GLY A 86 -1.98 -32.63 -20.58
C GLY A 86 -3.26 -32.86 -19.75
N LEU A 87 -3.60 -31.92 -18.87
CA LEU A 87 -4.77 -31.96 -17.99
C LEU A 87 -5.88 -31.02 -18.53
N PRO A 88 -7.16 -31.29 -18.20
CA PRO A 88 -8.24 -30.39 -18.56
C PRO A 88 -8.08 -29.01 -17.89
N PRO A 89 -8.61 -27.93 -18.49
CA PRO A 89 -8.61 -26.60 -17.91
C PRO A 89 -9.43 -26.57 -16.62
N PHE A 90 -8.98 -25.82 -15.62
CA PHE A 90 -9.58 -25.80 -14.29
C PHE A 90 -10.53 -24.62 -14.10
N TYR A 91 -10.11 -23.41 -14.47
CA TYR A 91 -10.85 -22.19 -14.17
C TYR A 91 -11.94 -21.89 -15.22
N ASN A 92 -11.62 -21.96 -16.51
CA ASN A 92 -12.53 -21.63 -17.62
C ASN A 92 -13.17 -20.23 -17.50
N VAL A 93 -12.48 -19.30 -16.84
CA VAL A 93 -12.97 -17.95 -16.52
C VAL A 93 -13.01 -17.06 -17.77
N ARG A 94 -14.18 -16.48 -18.06
CA ARG A 94 -14.38 -15.57 -19.20
C ARG A 94 -14.59 -14.13 -18.75
N SER A 95 -15.26 -13.94 -17.63
CA SER A 95 -15.66 -12.66 -17.06
C SER A 95 -15.28 -12.57 -15.58
N GLY A 96 -15.42 -11.39 -14.97
CA GLY A 96 -15.16 -11.21 -13.54
C GLY A 96 -16.06 -12.07 -12.66
N LYS A 97 -17.33 -12.27 -13.05
CA LYS A 97 -18.29 -13.08 -12.29
C LYS A 97 -17.85 -14.54 -12.13
N ASP A 98 -17.15 -15.07 -13.13
CA ASP A 98 -16.64 -16.45 -13.07
C ASP A 98 -15.51 -16.61 -12.03
N LEU A 99 -14.94 -15.51 -11.50
CA LEU A 99 -13.98 -15.56 -10.40
C LEU A 99 -14.64 -15.81 -9.03
N LEU A 100 -15.96 -15.63 -8.90
CA LEU A 100 -16.67 -15.83 -7.65
C LEU A 100 -16.55 -17.28 -7.17
N GLY A 101 -16.25 -17.46 -5.89
CA GLY A 101 -16.07 -18.76 -5.26
C GLY A 101 -14.69 -19.39 -5.48
N HIS A 102 -13.88 -18.89 -6.42
CA HIS A 102 -12.51 -19.38 -6.57
C HIS A 102 -11.63 -18.96 -5.40
N LEU A 103 -10.72 -19.87 -5.05
CA LEU A 103 -9.80 -19.72 -3.93
C LEU A 103 -8.55 -18.95 -4.35
N VAL A 104 -8.11 -18.11 -3.42
CA VAL A 104 -6.86 -17.36 -3.50
C VAL A 104 -6.08 -17.54 -2.22
N ILE A 105 -4.80 -17.23 -2.26
CA ILE A 105 -3.92 -17.14 -1.11
C ILE A 105 -3.61 -15.66 -0.90
N GLY A 106 -4.01 -15.13 0.25
CA GLY A 106 -3.51 -13.85 0.74
C GLY A 106 -2.14 -14.06 1.38
N LEU A 107 -1.17 -13.23 1.02
CA LEU A 107 0.18 -13.29 1.59
C LEU A 107 0.68 -11.89 1.88
N ALA A 108 1.04 -11.64 3.13
CA ALA A 108 1.66 -10.38 3.53
C ALA A 108 3.15 -10.36 3.20
N PRO A 109 3.69 -9.24 2.72
CA PRO A 109 5.10 -8.90 2.84
C PRO A 109 5.66 -9.22 4.22
N HIS A 110 6.92 -9.64 4.23
CA HIS A 110 7.70 -10.05 5.40
C HIS A 110 7.11 -11.24 6.17
N THR A 111 6.27 -12.05 5.51
CA THR A 111 5.74 -13.30 6.06
C THR A 111 5.99 -14.49 5.12
N SER A 112 5.75 -15.70 5.60
CA SER A 112 5.86 -16.92 4.81
C SER A 112 4.69 -17.89 4.98
N ALA A 113 3.65 -17.47 5.70
CA ALA A 113 2.42 -18.20 5.87
C ALA A 113 1.32 -17.49 5.07
N GLY A 114 0.89 -18.10 3.97
CA GLY A 114 -0.27 -17.65 3.22
C GLY A 114 -1.56 -18.06 3.92
N VAL A 115 -2.62 -17.29 3.73
CA VAL A 115 -3.95 -17.59 4.26
C VAL A 115 -4.91 -17.81 3.11
N LEU A 116 -5.61 -18.93 3.12
CA LEU A 116 -6.58 -19.28 2.10
C LEU A 116 -7.79 -18.35 2.20
N GLY A 117 -8.18 -17.73 1.10
CA GLY A 117 -9.37 -16.90 0.99
C GLY A 117 -10.23 -17.29 -0.21
N ARG A 118 -11.47 -16.82 -0.23
CA ARG A 118 -12.43 -17.06 -1.31
C ARG A 118 -12.97 -15.74 -1.82
N ILE A 119 -12.95 -15.54 -3.14
CA ILE A 119 -13.48 -14.31 -3.75
C ILE A 119 -15.01 -14.36 -3.72
N ILE A 120 -15.65 -13.32 -3.17
CA ILE A 120 -17.12 -13.23 -3.12
C ILE A 120 -17.72 -12.03 -3.83
N GLY A 121 -16.90 -11.07 -4.27
CA GLY A 121 -17.39 -9.90 -4.99
C GLY A 121 -16.29 -8.90 -5.32
N PHE A 122 -16.70 -7.76 -5.88
CA PHE A 122 -15.79 -6.76 -6.44
C PHE A 122 -16.23 -5.33 -6.11
N VAL A 123 -15.24 -4.48 -5.82
CA VAL A 123 -15.44 -3.06 -5.49
C VAL A 123 -14.66 -2.14 -6.42
N ASP A 124 -15.13 -0.91 -6.61
CA ASP A 124 -14.45 0.08 -7.46
C ASP A 124 -13.23 0.69 -6.76
N ALA A 125 -13.21 0.69 -5.43
CA ALA A 125 -12.07 1.11 -4.63
C ALA A 125 -10.82 0.26 -4.93
N LYS A 126 -9.62 0.87 -4.86
CA LYS A 126 -8.32 0.21 -5.15
C LYS A 126 -7.75 -0.52 -3.93
N VAL A 127 -8.60 -1.30 -3.26
CA VAL A 127 -8.32 -1.94 -1.97
C VAL A 127 -8.82 -3.38 -1.98
N GLY A 128 -8.28 -4.20 -1.08
CA GLY A 128 -8.79 -5.54 -0.79
C GLY A 128 -9.52 -5.55 0.55
N TYR A 129 -10.84 -5.74 0.51
CA TYR A 129 -11.63 -5.89 1.72
C TYR A 129 -11.65 -7.35 2.17
N ALA A 130 -11.44 -7.56 3.47
CA ALA A 130 -11.61 -8.86 4.10
C ALA A 130 -11.95 -8.71 5.58
N HIS A 131 -12.39 -9.81 6.19
CA HIS A 131 -12.62 -9.86 7.63
C HIS A 131 -11.32 -9.53 8.40
N PRO A 132 -11.37 -8.76 9.51
CA PRO A 132 -10.18 -8.41 10.31
C PRO A 132 -9.29 -9.62 10.66
N TYR A 133 -9.90 -10.77 10.98
CA TYR A 133 -9.14 -12.01 11.20
C TYR A 133 -8.32 -12.49 10.01
N PHE A 134 -8.80 -12.28 8.78
CA PHE A 134 -8.04 -12.62 7.57
C PHE A 134 -6.79 -11.75 7.45
N HIS A 135 -6.88 -10.48 7.82
CA HIS A 135 -5.74 -9.55 7.85
C HIS A 135 -4.79 -9.88 9.01
N ALA A 136 -5.30 -10.05 10.22
CA ALA A 136 -4.52 -10.42 11.39
C ALA A 136 -3.82 -11.78 11.26
N ALA A 137 -4.46 -12.78 10.62
CA ALA A 137 -3.83 -14.07 10.33
C ALA A 137 -2.62 -13.95 9.39
N LYS A 138 -2.59 -12.92 8.55
CA LYS A 138 -1.45 -12.56 7.70
C LYS A 138 -0.48 -11.60 8.39
N ARG A 139 -0.65 -11.32 9.68
CA ARG A 139 0.14 -10.36 10.48
C ARG A 139 0.04 -8.94 9.96
N ARG A 140 -1.18 -8.51 9.62
CA ARG A 140 -1.51 -7.15 9.22
C ARG A 140 -2.35 -6.44 10.25
N ASN A 141 -2.04 -5.16 10.43
CA ASN A 141 -2.73 -4.26 11.35
C ASN A 141 -3.70 -3.32 10.61
N CYS A 142 -3.65 -3.32 9.28
CA CYS A 142 -4.45 -2.45 8.41
C CYS A 142 -4.23 -0.95 8.65
N ASP A 143 -3.00 -0.54 8.98
CA ASP A 143 -2.58 0.86 9.15
C ASP A 143 -2.02 1.49 7.85
N GLY A 144 -2.46 0.96 6.71
CA GLY A 144 -1.94 1.30 5.37
C GLY A 144 -1.03 0.24 4.77
N ASP A 145 -1.12 -0.99 5.28
CA ASP A 145 -0.41 -2.16 4.79
C ASP A 145 -0.87 -2.56 3.36
N GLU A 146 -0.03 -3.34 2.68
CA GLU A 146 -0.37 -3.96 1.40
C GLU A 146 -0.22 -5.48 1.51
N ASP A 147 -1.12 -6.20 0.85
CA ASP A 147 -1.14 -7.65 0.77
C ASP A 147 -1.13 -8.13 -0.68
N ALA A 148 -0.49 -9.27 -0.90
CA ALA A 148 -0.51 -9.96 -2.18
C ALA A 148 -1.67 -10.97 -2.25
N ILE A 149 -2.38 -10.97 -3.37
CA ILE A 149 -3.38 -11.98 -3.73
C ILE A 149 -2.79 -12.87 -4.82
N ILE A 150 -2.80 -14.18 -4.59
CA ILE A 150 -2.28 -15.21 -5.50
C ILE A 150 -3.41 -16.21 -5.79
N MET A 151 -3.66 -16.58 -7.04
CA MET A 151 -4.63 -17.65 -7.33
C MET A 151 -4.15 -18.96 -6.69
N ALA A 152 -5.01 -19.69 -5.97
CA ALA A 152 -4.55 -20.84 -5.19
C ALA A 152 -3.84 -21.91 -6.04
N LEU A 153 -4.36 -22.19 -7.24
CA LEU A 153 -3.74 -23.16 -8.15
C LEU A 153 -2.41 -22.66 -8.74
N ASP A 154 -2.24 -21.34 -8.92
CA ASP A 154 -0.96 -20.77 -9.35
C ASP A 154 0.14 -21.05 -8.34
N ALA A 155 -0.13 -20.82 -7.06
CA ALA A 155 0.80 -21.14 -6.00
C ALA A 155 1.12 -22.64 -5.96
N LEU A 156 0.14 -23.52 -6.17
CA LEU A 156 0.38 -24.97 -6.14
C LEU A 156 1.21 -25.48 -7.32
N LEU A 157 1.01 -24.93 -8.52
CA LEU A 157 1.71 -25.39 -9.73
C LEU A 157 3.09 -24.74 -9.90
N ASN A 158 3.18 -23.43 -9.65
CA ASN A 158 4.33 -22.63 -10.07
C ASN A 158 5.30 -22.29 -8.93
N PHE A 159 4.91 -22.48 -7.67
CA PHE A 159 5.82 -22.25 -6.55
C PHE A 159 6.86 -23.36 -6.44
N SER A 160 8.11 -22.98 -6.16
CA SER A 160 9.13 -23.93 -5.74
C SER A 160 10.17 -23.28 -4.83
N VAL A 161 10.53 -23.97 -3.75
CA VAL A 161 11.61 -23.53 -2.83
C VAL A 161 12.95 -23.39 -3.57
N TYR A 162 13.15 -24.12 -4.67
CA TYR A 162 14.36 -24.03 -5.50
C TYR A 162 14.48 -22.70 -6.25
N TYR A 163 13.40 -21.94 -6.40
CA TYR A 163 13.44 -20.60 -7.01
C TYR A 163 13.83 -19.52 -6.00
N LEU A 164 13.73 -19.81 -4.71
CA LEU A 164 13.96 -18.81 -3.67
C LEU A 164 15.45 -18.44 -3.57
N PRO A 165 15.79 -17.15 -3.42
CA PRO A 165 17.17 -16.72 -3.27
C PRO A 165 17.81 -17.32 -2.01
N GLU A 166 19.01 -17.86 -2.17
CA GLU A 166 19.76 -18.56 -1.12
C GLU A 166 20.21 -17.64 0.04
N LYS A 167 20.29 -16.32 -0.21
CA LYS A 167 20.73 -15.33 0.79
C LYS A 167 19.65 -15.09 1.87
N ARG A 168 20.10 -14.75 3.08
CA ARG A 168 19.22 -14.41 4.22
C ARG A 168 18.19 -13.36 3.81
N GLY A 169 16.92 -13.60 4.18
CA GLY A 169 15.77 -12.78 3.79
C GLY A 169 15.09 -13.21 2.49
N GLY A 170 15.72 -14.07 1.67
CA GLY A 170 15.18 -14.51 0.39
C GLY A 170 14.00 -15.49 0.46
N LYS A 171 13.77 -16.10 1.63
CA LYS A 171 12.64 -17.00 1.88
C LYS A 171 11.41 -16.30 2.44
N MET A 172 11.55 -15.03 2.82
CA MET A 172 10.42 -14.20 3.22
C MET A 172 9.66 -13.78 1.97
N ASP A 173 8.37 -13.47 2.12
CA ASP A 173 7.48 -13.10 1.03
C ASP A 173 7.26 -14.28 0.08
N ALA A 174 7.13 -15.51 0.57
CA ALA A 174 6.75 -16.67 -0.24
C ALA A 174 5.83 -17.61 0.56
N PRO A 175 4.81 -18.23 -0.05
CA PRO A 175 3.84 -19.05 0.68
C PRO A 175 4.41 -20.43 1.04
N LEU A 176 5.35 -20.48 2.00
CA LEU A 176 5.98 -21.72 2.47
C LEU A 176 4.99 -22.63 3.21
N VAL A 177 4.02 -22.03 3.89
CA VAL A 177 2.93 -22.71 4.61
C VAL A 177 1.62 -22.05 4.23
N LEU A 178 0.55 -22.84 4.19
CA LEU A 178 -0.81 -22.37 3.89
C LEU A 178 -1.74 -22.65 5.07
N THR A 179 -2.29 -21.60 5.65
CA THR A 179 -3.36 -21.68 6.65
C THR A 179 -4.69 -21.82 5.94
N THR A 180 -5.34 -22.98 6.09
CA THR A 180 -6.62 -23.28 5.43
C THR A 180 -7.83 -22.89 6.26
N LYS A 181 -7.69 -22.82 7.58
CA LYS A 181 -8.72 -22.41 8.52
C LYS A 181 -8.15 -21.41 9.53
N ILE A 182 -8.85 -20.32 9.75
CA ILE A 182 -8.45 -19.31 10.74
C ILE A 182 -9.02 -19.69 12.11
N ASP A 183 -8.14 -19.75 13.12
CA ASP A 183 -8.52 -19.77 14.53
C ASP A 183 -8.28 -18.38 15.13
N PRO A 184 -9.34 -17.65 15.52
CA PRO A 184 -9.20 -16.32 16.11
C PRO A 184 -8.32 -16.28 17.37
N ARG A 185 -8.08 -17.41 18.04
CA ARG A 185 -7.17 -17.47 19.21
C ARG A 185 -5.69 -17.37 18.82
N GLU A 186 -5.35 -17.69 17.59
CA GLU A 186 -3.97 -17.75 17.08
C GLU A 186 -3.58 -16.55 16.23
N VAL A 187 -4.55 -15.69 15.86
CA VAL A 187 -4.29 -14.45 15.12
C VAL A 187 -3.73 -13.37 16.05
N ASP A 188 -3.28 -12.27 15.44
CA ASP A 188 -2.77 -11.12 16.19
C ASP A 188 -3.82 -10.54 17.17
N LYS A 189 -3.33 -10.03 18.30
CA LYS A 189 -4.15 -9.55 19.41
C LYS A 189 -4.91 -8.28 19.07
N GLU A 190 -4.44 -7.48 18.11
CA GLU A 190 -5.15 -6.26 17.71
C GLU A 190 -6.56 -6.56 17.20
N ALA A 191 -6.76 -7.70 16.52
CA ALA A 191 -8.09 -8.15 16.11
C ALA A 191 -8.97 -8.60 17.30
N HIS A 192 -8.40 -8.87 18.48
CA HIS A 192 -9.15 -9.22 19.68
C HIS A 192 -9.80 -8.01 20.34
N ASP A 193 -9.26 -6.82 20.11
CA ASP A 193 -9.73 -5.57 20.70
C ASP A 193 -10.82 -4.88 19.83
N LEU A 194 -11.31 -5.55 18.79
CA LEU A 194 -12.41 -5.05 17.95
C LEU A 194 -13.73 -5.09 18.72
N ASP A 195 -14.40 -3.94 18.81
CA ASP A 195 -15.75 -3.81 19.36
C ASP A 195 -16.79 -4.49 18.46
N VAL A 196 -17.66 -5.30 19.06
CA VAL A 196 -18.65 -6.14 18.34
C VAL A 196 -20.10 -5.77 18.67
N VAL A 197 -20.29 -4.60 19.27
CA VAL A 197 -21.60 -4.08 19.73
C VAL A 197 -22.32 -3.28 18.63
N SER A 198 -23.65 -3.29 18.66
CA SER A 198 -24.48 -2.46 17.75
C SER A 198 -24.58 -1.02 18.21
N GLN A 199 -24.47 -0.77 19.52
CA GLN A 199 -24.47 0.54 20.15
C GLN A 199 -23.55 0.49 21.35
N TYR A 200 -22.78 1.55 21.57
CA TYR A 200 -21.95 1.63 22.77
C TYR A 200 -22.82 1.79 24.02
N PRO A 201 -22.40 1.22 25.17
CA PRO A 201 -23.15 1.32 26.41
C PRO A 201 -23.23 2.77 26.89
N MET A 202 -24.35 3.12 27.55
CA MET A 202 -24.56 4.47 28.10
C MET A 202 -23.46 4.88 29.10
N ASP A 203 -22.91 3.90 29.81
CA ASP A 203 -21.81 4.10 30.76
C ASP A 203 -20.56 4.69 30.10
N LEU A 204 -20.30 4.34 28.84
CA LEU A 204 -19.19 4.92 28.07
C LEU A 204 -19.39 6.42 27.87
N TYR A 205 -20.60 6.83 27.49
CA TYR A 205 -20.94 8.23 27.23
C TYR A 205 -21.10 9.09 28.49
N SER A 206 -21.48 8.47 29.61
CA SER A 206 -21.70 9.16 30.89
C SER A 206 -20.49 9.15 31.80
N SER A 207 -19.48 8.33 31.52
CA SER A 207 -18.21 8.35 32.25
C SER A 207 -17.47 9.67 32.07
N GLU A 208 -16.74 10.09 33.11
CA GLU A 208 -15.71 11.11 32.95
C GLU A 208 -14.60 10.60 32.01
N ILE A 209 -13.64 11.44 31.62
CA ILE A 209 -12.53 11.01 30.77
C ILE A 209 -11.65 10.02 31.55
N VAL A 210 -11.95 8.73 31.37
CA VAL A 210 -11.30 7.60 32.03
C VAL A 210 -10.44 6.82 31.04
N SER A 211 -9.59 5.93 31.56
CA SER A 211 -8.85 4.99 30.71
C SER A 211 -9.83 4.05 29.99
N PRO A 212 -9.54 3.62 28.74
CA PRO A 212 -10.42 2.73 27.99
C PRO A 212 -10.77 1.42 28.72
N SER A 213 -9.89 0.91 29.58
CA SER A 213 -10.13 -0.30 30.38
C SER A 213 -11.13 -0.12 31.53
N ALA A 214 -11.57 1.09 31.83
CA ALA A 214 -12.46 1.38 32.96
C ALA A 214 -13.95 1.11 32.62
N VAL A 215 -14.32 1.18 31.35
CA VAL A 215 -15.67 0.88 30.88
C VAL A 215 -15.60 -0.36 30.00
N HIS A 216 -16.41 -1.37 30.34
CA HIS A 216 -16.43 -2.60 29.55
C HIS A 216 -17.33 -2.44 28.33
N VAL A 217 -16.72 -2.56 27.15
CA VAL A 217 -17.40 -2.74 25.85
C VAL A 217 -17.10 -4.17 25.40
N GLU A 218 -18.11 -4.87 24.88
CA GLU A 218 -17.92 -6.23 24.38
C GLU A 218 -17.01 -6.22 23.16
N THR A 219 -15.93 -6.99 23.24
CA THR A 219 -14.92 -7.13 22.19
C THR A 219 -14.88 -8.57 21.66
N VAL A 220 -14.16 -8.78 20.56
CA VAL A 220 -13.85 -10.13 20.06
C VAL A 220 -13.24 -11.02 21.15
N LYS A 221 -12.35 -10.45 21.98
CA LYS A 221 -11.66 -11.17 23.05
C LYS A 221 -12.62 -11.91 23.98
N ASP A 222 -13.77 -11.30 24.26
CA ASP A 222 -14.80 -11.86 25.14
C ASP A 222 -15.54 -13.05 24.52
N ARG A 223 -15.49 -13.19 23.19
CA ARG A 223 -16.13 -14.28 22.43
C ARG A 223 -15.20 -15.45 22.12
N LEU A 224 -13.89 -15.30 22.33
CA LEU A 224 -12.89 -16.33 21.98
C LEU A 224 -13.18 -17.67 22.66
N GLY A 225 -13.06 -18.76 21.90
CA GLY A 225 -13.33 -20.11 22.39
C GLY A 225 -14.81 -20.51 22.40
N THR A 226 -15.71 -19.59 22.03
CA THR A 226 -17.14 -19.88 21.79
C THR A 226 -17.44 -19.91 20.29
N PRO A 227 -18.57 -20.50 19.85
CA PRO A 227 -19.00 -20.43 18.45
C PRO A 227 -19.21 -18.99 17.94
N ALA A 228 -19.52 -18.04 18.84
CA ALA A 228 -19.75 -16.62 18.51
C ALA A 228 -18.47 -15.89 18.10
N GLN A 229 -17.29 -16.50 18.21
CA GLN A 229 -16.05 -15.88 17.73
C GLN A 229 -16.04 -15.67 16.21
N TYR A 230 -16.87 -16.39 15.45
CA TYR A 230 -16.89 -16.36 13.99
C TYR A 230 -18.06 -15.58 13.38
N GLN A 231 -19.11 -15.27 14.16
CA GLN A 231 -20.38 -14.73 13.68
C GLN A 231 -21.08 -13.90 14.77
N GLY A 232 -22.07 -13.11 14.37
CA GLY A 232 -22.85 -12.25 15.27
C GLY A 232 -22.18 -10.91 15.57
N PHE A 233 -21.24 -10.48 14.73
CA PHE A 233 -20.63 -9.16 14.81
C PHE A 233 -21.69 -8.10 14.52
N LYS A 234 -21.52 -6.92 15.11
CA LYS A 234 -22.41 -5.79 14.87
C LYS A 234 -21.57 -4.56 14.51
N VAL A 235 -22.26 -3.56 13.99
CA VAL A 235 -21.68 -2.28 13.60
C VAL A 235 -22.50 -1.16 14.20
N THR A 236 -21.82 -0.08 14.58
CA THR A 236 -22.46 1.09 15.20
C THR A 236 -22.96 2.10 14.15
N HIS A 237 -22.26 2.23 13.03
CA HIS A 237 -22.56 3.22 12.00
C HIS A 237 -22.73 2.52 10.64
N PRO A 238 -23.90 2.64 10.00
CA PRO A 238 -24.09 2.14 8.64
C PRO A 238 -23.44 3.06 7.61
N THR A 239 -22.96 2.48 6.52
CA THR A 239 -22.51 3.20 5.32
C THR A 239 -23.47 2.93 4.17
N SER A 240 -23.58 3.88 3.23
CA SER A 240 -24.38 3.68 2.01
C SER A 240 -23.67 2.85 0.95
N ASP A 241 -22.35 2.99 0.84
CA ASP A 241 -21.52 2.20 -0.08
C ASP A 241 -20.07 2.17 0.42
N ILE A 242 -19.50 0.98 0.63
CA ILE A 242 -18.09 0.75 1.00
C ILE A 242 -17.08 1.29 -0.02
N SER A 243 -17.50 1.60 -1.25
CA SER A 243 -16.67 2.19 -2.30
C SER A 243 -16.92 3.68 -2.48
N GLN A 244 -17.76 4.30 -1.65
CA GLN A 244 -18.11 5.71 -1.79
C GLN A 244 -16.90 6.61 -1.52
N GLY A 245 -16.40 7.26 -2.56
CA GLY A 245 -15.30 8.21 -2.44
C GLY A 245 -14.52 8.38 -3.74
N PRO A 246 -13.51 9.26 -3.75
CA PRO A 246 -12.61 9.37 -4.88
C PRO A 246 -11.84 8.04 -5.07
N PRO A 247 -11.90 7.42 -6.26
CA PRO A 247 -11.32 6.09 -6.49
C PRO A 247 -9.78 6.09 -6.51
N GLU A 248 -9.16 7.27 -6.62
CA GLU A 248 -7.71 7.42 -6.63
C GLU A 248 -7.30 8.74 -5.98
N SER A 249 -6.18 8.70 -5.24
CA SER A 249 -5.57 9.89 -4.67
C SER A 249 -5.04 10.82 -5.77
N SER A 250 -5.33 12.12 -5.63
CA SER A 250 -4.77 13.17 -6.49
C SER A 250 -3.23 13.21 -6.46
N TYR A 251 -2.60 12.66 -5.42
CA TYR A 251 -1.15 12.56 -5.35
C TYR A 251 -0.54 11.76 -6.52
N LYS A 252 -1.27 10.76 -7.05
CA LYS A 252 -0.83 9.93 -8.19
C LYS A 252 -0.99 10.64 -9.53
N THR A 253 -1.92 11.59 -9.65
CA THR A 253 -2.17 12.34 -10.89
C THR A 253 -1.24 13.54 -11.04
N LEU A 254 -0.70 14.06 -9.93
CA LEU A 254 0.30 15.13 -9.95
C LEU A 254 1.68 14.59 -10.34
N GLY A 255 2.25 15.10 -11.43
CA GLY A 255 3.56 14.69 -11.93
C GLY A 255 4.71 15.36 -11.21
N ALA A 256 4.86 16.68 -11.37
CA ALA A 256 6.00 17.39 -10.85
C ALA A 256 5.92 17.59 -9.33
N MET A 257 7.07 17.54 -8.66
CA MET A 257 7.15 17.75 -7.21
C MET A 257 6.66 19.15 -6.80
N LYS A 258 6.92 20.17 -7.64
CA LYS A 258 6.42 21.53 -7.42
C LYS A 258 4.90 21.58 -7.38
N ASP A 259 4.22 20.82 -8.24
CA ASP A 259 2.76 20.76 -8.28
C ASP A 259 2.21 20.08 -7.03
N LYS A 260 2.86 18.99 -6.58
CA LYS A 260 2.52 18.30 -5.33
C LYS A 260 2.60 19.20 -4.11
N ILE A 261 3.68 19.97 -4.00
CA ILE A 261 3.88 20.92 -2.89
C ILE A 261 2.85 22.04 -2.96
N SER A 262 2.60 22.57 -4.16
CA SER A 262 1.61 23.64 -4.36
C SER A 262 0.21 23.17 -3.95
N ALA A 263 -0.19 21.97 -4.37
CA ALA A 263 -1.47 21.36 -3.99
C ALA A 263 -1.56 21.09 -2.48
N GLN A 264 -0.49 20.59 -1.84
CA GLN A 264 -0.42 20.39 -0.40
C GLN A 264 -0.63 21.71 0.37
N LEU A 265 0.03 22.79 -0.05
CA LEU A 265 -0.08 24.10 0.59
C LEU A 265 -1.41 24.80 0.28
N GLU A 266 -2.01 24.54 -0.89
CA GLU A 266 -3.36 25.00 -1.19
C GLU A 266 -4.38 24.39 -0.23
N ILE A 267 -4.27 23.10 0.06
CA ILE A 267 -5.11 22.44 1.07
C ILE A 267 -4.85 23.04 2.45
N ALA A 268 -3.57 23.19 2.85
CA ALA A 268 -3.22 23.80 4.13
C ALA A 268 -3.84 25.19 4.30
N ARG A 269 -3.86 26.01 3.24
CA ARG A 269 -4.50 27.34 3.24
C ARG A 269 -6.01 27.29 3.48
N ARG A 270 -6.69 26.23 3.01
CA ARG A 270 -8.15 26.09 3.11
C ARG A 270 -8.59 25.48 4.44
N VAL A 271 -7.72 24.72 5.10
CA VAL A 271 -8.04 23.99 6.34
C VAL A 271 -7.72 24.83 7.56
N ARG A 272 -8.75 25.22 8.32
CA ARG A 272 -8.61 26.03 9.55
C ARG A 272 -7.72 25.39 10.63
N ALA A 273 -7.68 24.06 10.68
CA ALA A 273 -6.90 23.32 11.68
C ALA A 273 -5.39 23.27 11.37
N VAL A 274 -4.97 23.74 10.19
CA VAL A 274 -3.57 23.65 9.74
C VAL A 274 -2.96 25.04 9.75
N ASP A 275 -1.85 25.19 10.45
CA ASP A 275 -0.99 26.36 10.34
C ASP A 275 -0.10 26.22 9.10
N ILE A 276 -0.30 27.12 8.13
CA ILE A 276 0.41 27.08 6.85
C ILE A 276 1.89 27.44 6.99
N ASP A 277 2.23 28.32 7.91
CA ASP A 277 3.61 28.78 8.12
C ASP A 277 4.42 27.66 8.80
N ASP A 278 3.85 27.02 9.84
CA ASP A 278 4.46 25.82 10.47
C ASP A 278 4.58 24.65 9.46
N THR A 279 3.56 24.44 8.62
CA THR A 279 3.60 23.39 7.59
C THR A 279 4.74 23.63 6.59
N ALA A 280 4.89 24.86 6.09
CA ALA A 280 5.96 25.23 5.17
C ALA A 280 7.34 25.09 5.85
N GLU A 281 7.49 25.57 7.08
CA GLU A 281 8.75 25.46 7.83
C GLU A 281 9.14 24.00 8.08
N ARG A 282 8.19 23.16 8.51
CA ARG A 282 8.42 21.73 8.72
C ARG A 282 8.83 21.03 7.43
N LEU A 283 8.15 21.29 6.32
CA LEU A 283 8.49 20.71 5.02
C LEU A 283 9.95 20.98 4.64
N ILE A 284 10.41 22.22 4.81
CA ILE A 284 11.81 22.59 4.53
C ILE A 284 12.75 21.88 5.50
N LYS A 285 12.45 21.90 6.80
CA LYS A 285 13.33 21.39 7.85
C LYS A 285 13.44 19.87 7.87
N SER A 286 12.36 19.14 7.62
CA SER A 286 12.33 17.68 7.69
C SER A 286 12.66 16.99 6.37
N HIS A 287 12.39 17.64 5.23
CA HIS A 287 12.61 17.02 3.92
C HIS A 287 13.66 17.73 3.08
N PHE A 288 13.50 19.03 2.80
CA PHE A 288 14.35 19.69 1.77
C PHE A 288 15.78 19.93 2.25
N LEU A 289 15.97 20.55 3.41
CA LEU A 289 17.31 20.79 3.96
C LEU A 289 18.09 19.48 4.21
N PRO A 290 17.51 18.43 4.82
CA PRO A 290 18.20 17.16 4.97
C PRO A 290 18.61 16.51 3.64
N ASP A 291 17.75 16.57 2.62
CA ASP A 291 18.05 16.02 1.29
C ASP A 291 19.17 16.80 0.60
N MET A 292 19.08 18.13 0.55
CA MET A 292 20.11 18.98 -0.07
C MET A 292 21.47 18.81 0.62
N ILE A 293 21.53 18.92 1.95
CA ILE A 293 22.78 18.76 2.73
C ILE A 293 23.34 17.34 2.59
N GLY A 294 22.46 16.33 2.61
CA GLY A 294 22.84 14.93 2.44
C GLY A 294 23.45 14.66 1.05
N ASN A 295 22.81 15.16 -0.01
CA ASN A 295 23.29 15.04 -1.37
C ASN A 295 24.58 15.82 -1.59
N LEU A 296 24.69 17.03 -1.05
CA LEU A 296 25.89 17.87 -1.11
C LEU A 296 27.10 17.18 -0.46
N ARG A 297 26.95 16.67 0.77
CA ARG A 297 28.00 15.91 1.46
C ARG A 297 28.38 14.63 0.73
N SER A 298 27.41 13.96 0.15
CA SER A 298 27.63 12.72 -0.62
C SER A 298 28.33 13.01 -1.94
N PHE A 299 28.04 14.15 -2.59
CA PHE A 299 28.65 14.59 -3.83
C PHE A 299 30.17 14.75 -3.69
N SER A 300 30.66 15.39 -2.62
CA SER A 300 32.10 15.57 -2.39
C SER A 300 32.86 14.26 -2.11
N LYS A 301 32.14 13.21 -1.69
CA LYS A 301 32.71 11.89 -1.34
C LYS A 301 32.36 10.80 -2.36
N GLN A 302 31.69 11.15 -3.45
CA GLN A 302 31.06 10.18 -4.34
C GLN A 302 32.09 9.33 -5.12
N GLY A 303 31.63 8.17 -5.56
CA GLY A 303 32.30 7.41 -6.61
C GLY A 303 31.75 7.74 -7.99
N PHE A 304 32.37 7.16 -9.01
CA PHE A 304 31.99 7.30 -10.41
C PHE A 304 31.53 5.94 -10.95
N ARG A 305 30.67 5.95 -11.97
CA ARG A 305 30.19 4.72 -12.62
C ARG A 305 30.40 4.81 -14.13
N CYS A 306 30.90 3.73 -14.72
CA CYS A 306 30.88 3.60 -16.17
C CYS A 306 29.48 3.24 -16.68
N THR A 307 28.95 3.96 -17.66
CA THR A 307 27.62 3.71 -18.24
C THR A 307 27.55 2.38 -18.99
N THR A 308 28.65 1.95 -19.63
CA THR A 308 28.68 0.73 -20.45
C THR A 308 28.86 -0.54 -19.62
N CYS A 309 29.83 -0.56 -18.68
CA CYS A 309 30.17 -1.78 -17.95
C CYS A 309 29.78 -1.77 -16.46
N ASN A 310 29.11 -0.70 -15.99
CA ASN A 310 28.70 -0.52 -14.59
C ASN A 310 29.81 -0.62 -13.53
N LYS A 311 31.09 -0.60 -13.95
CA LYS A 311 32.22 -0.61 -13.03
C LYS A 311 32.19 0.65 -12.17
N ARG A 312 32.20 0.47 -10.86
CA ARG A 312 32.34 1.55 -9.87
C ARG A 312 33.82 1.92 -9.75
N LEU A 313 34.11 3.21 -9.83
CA LEU A 313 35.44 3.78 -9.77
C LEU A 313 35.48 4.76 -8.60
N ARG A 314 36.50 4.67 -7.74
CA ARG A 314 36.66 5.61 -6.63
C ARG A 314 37.11 7.00 -7.08
N ARG A 315 37.81 7.08 -8.21
CA ARG A 315 38.36 8.31 -8.80
C ARG A 315 38.20 8.26 -10.32
N VAL A 316 38.11 9.43 -10.95
CA VAL A 316 38.13 9.53 -12.42
C VAL A 316 39.54 9.17 -12.91
N PRO A 317 39.68 8.23 -13.87
CA PRO A 317 40.95 7.99 -14.53
C PRO A 317 41.44 9.24 -15.27
N LEU A 318 42.75 9.52 -15.27
CA LEU A 318 43.32 10.66 -16.00
C LEU A 318 43.04 10.62 -17.51
N THR A 319 42.77 9.44 -18.07
CA THR A 319 42.38 9.25 -19.46
C THR A 319 40.93 9.67 -19.75
N GLY A 320 40.13 10.01 -18.73
CA GLY A 320 38.72 10.39 -18.85
C GLY A 320 37.77 9.22 -19.21
N VAL A 321 38.30 8.03 -19.53
CA VAL A 321 37.52 6.88 -19.98
C VAL A 321 37.65 5.68 -19.04
N CYS A 322 36.66 4.80 -19.05
CA CYS A 322 36.69 3.60 -18.22
C CYS A 322 37.90 2.70 -18.57
N PRO A 323 38.72 2.26 -17.59
CA PRO A 323 39.89 1.45 -17.86
C PRO A 323 39.55 0.04 -18.37
N ARG A 324 38.31 -0.42 -18.19
CA ARG A 324 37.87 -1.76 -18.63
C ARG A 324 37.32 -1.78 -20.05
N CYS A 325 36.43 -0.85 -20.37
CA CYS A 325 35.66 -0.88 -21.63
C CYS A 325 35.76 0.41 -22.44
N ARG A 326 36.60 1.37 -22.02
CA ARG A 326 36.73 2.72 -22.61
C ARG A 326 35.42 3.53 -22.72
N GLY A 327 34.36 3.09 -22.04
CA GLY A 327 33.09 3.79 -21.99
C GLY A 327 33.12 5.04 -21.11
N ASN A 328 32.07 5.86 -21.24
CA ASN A 328 31.94 7.11 -20.50
C ASN A 328 31.81 6.86 -18.98
N VAL A 329 32.44 7.71 -18.19
CA VAL A 329 32.44 7.67 -16.72
C VAL A 329 31.62 8.86 -16.23
N ILE A 330 30.53 8.57 -15.53
CA ILE A 330 29.61 9.59 -15.02
C ILE A 330 29.69 9.68 -13.50
N LEU A 331 29.33 10.86 -12.98
CA LEU A 331 29.05 11.08 -11.56
C LEU A 331 27.86 10.22 -11.14
N THR A 332 27.86 9.79 -9.88
CA THR A 332 26.73 9.04 -9.30
C THR A 332 25.66 9.98 -8.76
N ILE A 333 26.05 11.18 -8.33
CA ILE A 333 25.18 12.27 -7.88
C ILE A 333 25.44 13.47 -8.80
N SER A 334 24.39 14.01 -9.42
CA SER A 334 24.48 15.15 -10.32
C SER A 334 24.26 16.49 -9.59
N LYS A 335 24.78 17.60 -10.13
CA LYS A 335 24.50 18.96 -9.63
C LYS A 335 23.00 19.21 -9.48
N GLY A 336 22.21 18.88 -10.51
CA GLY A 336 20.76 19.07 -10.49
C GLY A 336 20.01 18.27 -9.41
N SER A 337 20.57 17.16 -8.91
CA SER A 337 19.97 16.44 -7.78
C SER A 337 20.11 17.18 -6.45
N ILE A 338 21.15 18.01 -6.30
CA ILE A 338 21.40 18.83 -5.11
C ILE A 338 20.55 20.11 -5.16
N GLU A 339 20.46 20.74 -6.33
CA GLU A 339 19.73 22.01 -6.53
C GLU A 339 18.20 21.84 -6.61
N LYS A 340 17.72 20.61 -6.73
CA LYS A 340 16.31 20.26 -6.96
C LYS A 340 15.32 21.01 -6.06
N TYR A 341 15.66 21.18 -4.78
CA TYR A 341 14.78 21.79 -3.78
C TYR A 341 15.18 23.21 -3.39
N LEU A 342 16.28 23.74 -3.93
CA LEU A 342 16.80 25.03 -3.50
C LEU A 342 15.84 26.17 -3.82
N GLN A 343 15.46 26.30 -5.10
CA GLN A 343 14.53 27.34 -5.54
C GLN A 343 13.18 27.23 -4.83
N ILE A 344 12.67 26.00 -4.66
CA ILE A 344 11.40 25.77 -3.97
C ILE A 344 11.51 26.23 -2.50
N SER A 345 12.61 25.94 -1.82
CA SER A 345 12.82 26.35 -0.43
C SER A 345 12.87 27.87 -0.30
N ARG A 346 13.51 28.56 -1.25
CA ARG A 346 13.55 30.03 -1.32
C ARG A 346 12.16 30.62 -1.53
N ASP A 347 11.43 30.13 -2.54
CA ASP A 347 10.07 30.60 -2.83
C ASP A 347 9.14 30.46 -1.60
N LEU A 348 9.30 29.37 -0.82
CA LEU A 348 8.54 29.16 0.41
C LEU A 348 8.99 30.08 1.55
N ALA A 349 10.29 30.29 1.72
CA ALA A 349 10.85 31.18 2.74
C ALA A 349 10.49 32.66 2.54
N GLU A 350 10.30 33.09 1.29
CA GLU A 350 9.84 34.43 0.96
C GLU A 350 8.32 34.59 1.16
N LYS A 351 7.56 33.54 0.84
CA LYS A 351 6.08 33.59 0.83
C LYS A 351 5.44 33.39 2.21
N TYR A 352 6.07 32.62 3.09
CA TYR A 352 5.52 32.22 4.38
C TYR A 352 6.37 32.74 5.54
N ALA A 353 5.77 32.86 6.72
CA ALA A 353 6.45 33.34 7.92
C ALA A 353 7.33 32.23 8.53
N ILE A 354 8.46 31.95 7.87
CA ILE A 354 9.43 30.93 8.31
C ILE A 354 10.47 31.54 9.26
N SER A 355 10.89 30.78 10.29
CA SER A 355 11.91 31.22 11.24
C SER A 355 13.24 31.61 10.58
N ASP A 356 13.89 32.64 11.14
CA ASP A 356 15.17 33.15 10.64
C ASP A 356 16.27 32.08 10.63
N TYR A 357 16.22 31.15 11.58
CA TYR A 357 17.13 30.02 11.62
C TYR A 357 17.03 29.15 10.36
N VAL A 358 15.81 28.86 9.89
CA VAL A 358 15.62 28.04 8.68
C VAL A 358 16.01 28.83 7.44
N LYS A 359 15.70 30.13 7.38
CA LYS A 359 16.14 31.02 6.29
C LYS A 359 17.65 31.05 6.14
N GLN A 360 18.36 31.34 7.23
CA GLN A 360 19.83 31.34 7.26
C GLN A 360 20.43 29.98 6.84
N ARG A 361 19.76 28.87 7.17
CA ARG A 361 20.21 27.55 6.73
C ARG A 361 20.03 27.31 5.25
N ILE A 362 18.97 27.84 4.64
CA ILE A 362 18.80 27.81 3.17
C ILE A 362 19.93 28.60 2.53
N ASP A 363 20.19 29.82 3.02
CA ASP A 363 21.25 30.70 2.49
C ASP A 363 22.65 30.06 2.60
N LEU A 364 22.94 29.41 3.73
CA LEU A 364 24.20 28.68 3.91
C LEU A 364 24.35 27.53 2.91
N VAL A 365 23.27 26.76 2.68
CA VAL A 365 23.30 25.65 1.71
C VAL A 365 23.44 26.18 0.29
N GLU A 366 22.76 27.28 -0.05
CA GLU A 366 22.92 27.96 -1.34
C GLU A 366 24.37 28.37 -1.55
N HIS A 367 24.98 29.04 -0.58
CA HIS A 367 26.36 29.48 -0.67
C HIS A 367 27.34 28.31 -0.80
N GLU A 368 27.12 27.21 -0.07
CA GLU A 368 27.94 26.00 -0.22
C GLU A 368 27.81 25.37 -1.62
N ILE A 369 26.61 25.37 -2.20
CA ILE A 369 26.37 24.89 -3.58
C ILE A 369 27.13 25.79 -4.57
N GLU A 370 27.01 27.11 -4.45
CA GLU A 370 27.70 28.06 -5.33
C GLU A 370 29.23 27.94 -5.27
N LEU A 371 29.78 27.77 -4.06
CA LEU A 371 31.21 27.55 -3.85
C LEU A 371 31.69 26.22 -4.46
N MET A 372 30.88 25.17 -4.36
CA MET A 372 31.24 23.86 -4.92
C MET A 372 31.14 23.82 -6.45
N PHE A 373 30.18 24.54 -7.04
CA PHE A 373 29.86 24.49 -8.46
C PHE A 373 30.19 25.79 -9.21
N HIS A 374 31.34 26.39 -8.91
CA HIS A 374 31.83 27.58 -9.60
C HIS A 374 31.80 27.40 -11.13
N GLU A 375 30.93 28.16 -11.80
CA GLU A 375 30.89 28.22 -13.26
C GLU A 375 31.99 29.15 -13.76
N THR A 376 32.93 28.61 -14.55
CA THR A 376 34.00 29.39 -15.20
C THR A 376 33.49 30.30 -16.31
N GLN A 377 32.23 30.15 -16.74
CA GLN A 377 31.54 31.04 -17.67
C GLN A 377 30.11 31.28 -17.18
N LYS A 378 29.83 32.46 -16.63
CA LYS A 378 28.47 32.91 -16.32
C LYS A 378 27.77 33.31 -17.63
N GLN A 379 26.66 32.65 -17.94
CA GLN A 379 25.73 33.15 -18.96
C GLN A 379 24.94 34.30 -18.34
N LEU A 380 25.27 35.54 -18.68
CA LEU A 380 24.56 36.73 -18.20
C LEU A 380 23.26 36.90 -18.99
N HIS A 381 22.15 37.15 -18.28
CA HIS A 381 20.89 37.51 -18.93
C HIS A 381 20.94 38.98 -19.37
N LEU A 382 20.24 39.32 -20.45
CA LEU A 382 20.22 40.70 -20.96
C LEU A 382 19.71 41.71 -19.91
N SER A 383 18.85 41.24 -19.00
CA SER A 383 18.31 42.00 -17.86
C SER A 383 19.36 42.34 -16.80
N ASP A 384 20.49 41.64 -16.76
CA ASP A 384 21.56 41.88 -15.77
C ASP A 384 22.45 43.07 -16.17
N PHE A 385 22.24 43.63 -17.37
CA PHE A 385 22.95 44.77 -17.94
C PHE A 385 22.11 46.05 -18.01
N ILE A 386 20.84 45.99 -17.60
CA ILE A 386 19.91 47.13 -17.51
C ILE A 386 19.72 47.43 -16.03
#